data_AF-A0A3D9C6V2-F1
#
_entry.id   AF-A0A3D9C6V2-F1
#
_cell.length_a   1.000
_cell.length_b   1.000
_cell.length_c   1.000
_cell.angle_alpha   90.00
_cell.angle_beta   90.00
_cell.angle_gamma   90.00
#
_symmetry.space_group_name_H-M   'P 1'
#
loop_
_entity.id
_entity.type
_entity.pdbx_description
1 polymer ?
#
loop_
_entity_poly.entity_id
_entity_poly.type
_entity_poly.pdbx_seq_one_letter_code
_entity_poly.pdbx_strand_id
1 'polypeptide(L)'
;MKKATLLLLFFLTILIKAQTDKITYMKGDIYLVAQDAKTKKVLFEKPYGKILSIEYDTFYKSYYVLFQMPEGSTGFGVQYINTTDKGTFLMQDMNKPEDFYYVSDKIKENGTLILLNKKKVEDSYLSYKIVNIAL
;
A
#
# COMPACT_ATOMS: atom_id res chain seq x y z
N MET A 1 29.23 -21.48 -29.80
CA MET A 1 29.53 -21.28 -28.36
C MET A 1 29.50 -19.81 -27.92
N LYS A 2 30.03 -18.84 -28.68
CA LYS A 2 30.04 -17.40 -28.31
C LYS A 2 28.66 -16.75 -28.10
N LYS A 3 27.60 -17.26 -28.76
CA LYS A 3 26.22 -16.73 -28.63
C LYS A 3 25.53 -17.13 -27.31
N ALA A 4 25.89 -18.27 -26.73
CA ALA A 4 25.32 -18.74 -25.46
C ALA A 4 25.90 -17.96 -24.26
N THR A 5 27.17 -17.55 -24.35
CA THR A 5 27.85 -16.76 -23.31
C THR A 5 27.25 -15.35 -23.19
N LEU A 6 26.84 -14.73 -24.30
CA LEU A 6 26.20 -13.41 -24.30
C LEU A 6 24.79 -13.43 -23.69
N LEU A 7 24.03 -14.51 -23.94
CA LEU A 7 22.69 -14.70 -23.37
C LEU A 7 22.76 -14.87 -21.85
N LEU A 8 23.74 -15.64 -21.35
CA LEU A 8 23.94 -15.87 -19.93
C LEU A 8 24.32 -14.58 -19.17
N LEU A 9 25.17 -13.73 -19.76
CA LEU A 9 25.51 -12.42 -19.21
C LEU A 9 24.29 -11.48 -19.17
N PHE A 10 23.43 -11.52 -20.18
CA PHE A 10 22.20 -10.73 -20.20
C PHE A 10 21.24 -11.13 -19.06
N PHE A 11 21.01 -12.44 -18.84
CA PHE A 11 20.19 -12.92 -17.72
C PHE A 11 20.80 -12.60 -16.35
N LEU A 12 22.13 -12.62 -16.21
CA LEU A 12 22.79 -12.24 -14.95
C LEU A 12 22.55 -10.76 -14.59
N THR A 13 22.56 -9.85 -15.57
CA THR A 13 22.31 -8.42 -15.32
C THR A 13 20.85 -8.11 -14.94
N ILE A 14 19.89 -8.90 -15.40
CA ILE A 14 18.47 -8.75 -15.04
C ILE A 14 18.26 -9.15 -13.57
N LEU A 15 18.92 -10.22 -13.12
CA LEU A 15 18.82 -10.70 -11.73
C LEU A 15 19.44 -9.74 -10.72
N ILE A 16 20.53 -9.04 -11.08
CA ILE A 16 21.18 -8.06 -10.19
C ILE A 16 20.32 -6.80 -10.03
N LYS A 17 19.59 -6.37 -11.06
CA LYS A 17 18.63 -5.25 -10.94
C LYS A 17 17.36 -5.60 -10.15
N ALA A 18 17.06 -6.89 -9.99
CA ALA A 18 15.95 -7.37 -9.16
C ALA A 18 16.31 -7.41 -7.66
N GLN A 19 17.52 -6.97 -7.27
CA GLN A 19 17.91 -6.75 -5.87
C GLN A 19 17.16 -5.53 -5.30
N THR A 20 15.85 -5.72 -5.10
CA THR A 20 14.92 -5.03 -4.19
C THR A 20 15.27 -3.59 -3.81
N ASP A 21 14.84 -2.65 -4.65
CA ASP A 21 14.59 -1.26 -4.23
C ASP A 21 13.33 -1.22 -3.36
N LYS A 22 13.46 -1.71 -2.12
CA LYS A 22 12.45 -1.57 -1.08
C LYS A 22 12.72 -0.32 -0.26
N ILE A 23 11.68 0.46 0.01
CA ILE A 23 11.71 1.56 0.96
C ILE A 23 10.95 1.11 2.21
N THR A 24 11.60 1.17 3.36
CA THR A 24 10.97 0.86 4.64
C THR A 24 10.71 2.16 5.38
N TYR A 25 9.47 2.35 5.82
CA TYR A 25 9.07 3.43 6.71
C TYR A 25 8.79 2.85 8.09
N MET A 26 9.33 3.50 9.11
CA MET A 26 9.24 3.06 10.49
C MET A 26 8.49 4.16 11.25
N LYS A 27 7.34 3.81 11.84
CA LYS A 27 6.36 4.69 12.52
C LYS A 27 5.21 5.20 11.63
N GLY A 28 4.16 5.60 12.32
CA GLY A 28 2.92 6.13 11.78
C GLY A 28 1.74 5.75 12.65
N ASP A 29 0.63 6.44 12.45
CA ASP A 29 -0.65 6.16 13.10
C ASP A 29 -1.64 5.70 12.04
N ILE A 30 -2.29 4.55 12.25
CA ILE A 30 -3.33 4.06 11.36
C ILE A 30 -4.70 4.32 11.96
N TYR A 31 -5.58 4.92 11.15
CA TYR A 31 -6.96 5.23 11.47
C TYR A 31 -7.89 4.47 10.53
N LEU A 32 -9.02 4.03 11.07
CA LEU A 32 -10.15 3.57 10.28
C LEU A 32 -11.10 4.76 10.05
N VAL A 33 -11.39 5.03 8.79
CA VAL A 33 -12.26 6.14 8.39
C VAL A 33 -13.43 5.60 7.58
N ALA A 34 -14.65 5.91 8.01
CA ALA A 34 -15.87 5.65 7.25
C ALA A 34 -16.41 6.95 6.65
N GLN A 35 -16.81 6.88 5.39
CA GLN A 35 -17.40 8.00 4.67
C GLN A 35 -18.73 7.59 4.04
N ASP A 36 -19.73 8.45 4.15
CA ASP A 36 -21.01 8.25 3.47
C ASP A 36 -20.79 8.20 1.94
N ALA A 37 -21.30 7.15 1.29
CA ALA A 37 -20.98 6.90 -0.11
C ALA A 37 -21.52 7.97 -1.07
N LYS A 38 -22.61 8.64 -0.70
CA LYS A 38 -23.31 9.63 -1.53
C LYS A 38 -22.75 11.04 -1.34
N THR A 39 -22.61 11.46 -0.09
CA THR A 39 -22.23 12.82 0.31
C THR A 39 -20.74 12.98 0.54
N LYS A 40 -19.99 11.86 0.66
CA LYS A 40 -18.56 11.82 1.01
C LYS A 40 -18.22 12.42 2.37
N LYS A 41 -19.22 12.69 3.22
CA LYS A 41 -19.00 13.18 4.57
C LYS A 41 -18.37 12.07 5.41
N VAL A 42 -17.37 12.43 6.21
CA VAL A 42 -16.79 11.51 7.21
C VAL A 42 -17.85 11.22 8.25
N LEU A 43 -18.18 9.94 8.41
CA LEU A 43 -19.09 9.43 9.43
C LEU A 43 -18.33 9.23 10.75
N PHE A 44 -17.13 8.66 10.66
CA PHE A 44 -16.18 8.61 11.77
C PHE A 44 -14.74 8.48 11.28
N GLU A 45 -13.80 8.88 12.13
CA GLU A 45 -12.37 8.61 12.03
C GLU A 45 -11.92 8.17 13.43
N LYS A 46 -11.41 6.95 13.57
CA LYS A 46 -11.01 6.39 14.87
C LYS A 46 -9.61 5.78 14.78
N PRO A 47 -8.78 5.93 15.84
CA PRO A 47 -7.51 5.21 15.91
C PRO A 47 -7.76 3.71 15.75
N TYR A 48 -6.98 3.08 14.88
CA TYR A 48 -7.05 1.64 14.61
C TYR A 48 -5.80 0.91 15.13
N GLY A 49 -4.64 1.58 15.12
CA GLY A 49 -3.39 1.02 15.62
C GLY A 49 -2.19 1.93 15.41
N LYS A 50 -1.00 1.38 15.63
CA LYS A 50 0.29 2.05 15.43
C LYS A 50 1.10 1.28 14.40
N ILE A 51 1.64 1.98 13.40
CA ILE A 51 2.49 1.37 12.38
C ILE A 51 3.78 0.86 13.01
N LEU A 52 4.09 -0.41 12.78
CA LEU A 52 5.38 -1.02 13.08
C LEU A 52 6.33 -0.84 11.89
N SER A 53 5.86 -1.17 10.69
CA SER A 53 6.59 -0.92 9.45
C SER A 53 5.65 -0.79 8.25
N ILE A 54 6.09 -0.02 7.26
CA ILE A 54 5.52 -0.04 5.90
C ILE A 54 6.67 -0.33 4.95
N GLU A 55 6.61 -1.46 4.25
CA GLU A 55 7.52 -1.75 3.16
C GLU A 55 6.86 -1.39 1.84
N TYR A 56 7.50 -0.52 1.07
CA TYR A 56 7.13 -0.22 -0.31
C TYR A 56 8.14 -0.86 -1.27
N ASP A 57 7.68 -1.82 -2.06
CA ASP A 57 8.47 -2.38 -3.15
C ASP A 57 8.30 -1.48 -4.39
N THR A 58 9.36 -0.78 -4.79
CA THR A 58 9.28 0.19 -5.88
C THR A 58 9.15 -0.46 -7.26
N PHE A 59 9.58 -1.72 -7.40
CA PHE A 59 9.51 -2.46 -8.67
C PHE A 59 8.09 -2.97 -8.91
N TYR A 60 7.52 -3.67 -7.93
CA TYR A 60 6.14 -4.16 -7.99
C TYR A 60 5.10 -3.10 -7.63
N LYS A 61 5.54 -1.94 -7.14
CA LYS A 61 4.71 -0.85 -6.62
C LYS A 61 3.72 -1.34 -5.57
N SER A 62 4.18 -2.21 -4.67
CA SER A 62 3.33 -2.85 -3.66
C SER A 62 3.66 -2.36 -2.26
N TYR A 63 2.66 -2.38 -1.39
CA TYR A 63 2.79 -2.02 0.02
C TYR A 63 2.55 -3.24 0.90
N TYR A 64 3.37 -3.40 1.93
CA TYR A 64 3.13 -4.29 3.06
C TYR A 64 3.12 -3.45 4.33
N VAL A 65 1.99 -3.44 5.03
CA VAL A 65 1.77 -2.64 6.23
C VAL A 65 1.66 -3.57 7.42
N LEU A 66 2.58 -3.45 8.38
CA LEU A 66 2.55 -4.14 9.66
C LEU A 66 2.25 -3.11 10.76
N PHE A 67 1.31 -3.41 11.64
CA PHE A 67 0.88 -2.49 12.69
C PHE A 67 0.44 -3.23 13.96
N GLN A 68 0.53 -2.51 15.07
CA GLN A 68 0.13 -2.97 16.40
C GLN A 68 -1.27 -2.45 16.72
N MET A 69 -2.16 -3.38 17.08
CA MET A 69 -3.46 -3.11 17.70
C MET A 69 -3.41 -3.48 19.20
N PRO A 70 -4.39 -3.09 20.03
CA PRO A 70 -4.44 -3.49 21.43
C PRO A 70 -4.34 -5.02 21.66
N GLU A 71 -4.93 -5.80 20.77
CA GLU A 71 -5.03 -7.26 20.81
C GLU A 71 -3.80 -7.99 20.25
N GLY A 72 -2.90 -7.29 19.55
CA GLY A 72 -1.74 -7.90 18.92
C GLY A 72 -1.28 -7.18 17.65
N SER A 73 -0.19 -7.67 17.08
CA SER A 73 0.31 -7.17 15.79
C SER A 73 -0.39 -7.89 14.64
N THR A 74 -0.70 -7.15 13.58
CA THR A 74 -1.24 -7.71 12.33
C THR A 74 -0.75 -6.91 11.14
N GLY A 75 -1.09 -7.33 9.93
CA GLY A 75 -0.73 -6.60 8.73
C GLY A 75 -1.53 -6.99 7.52
N PHE A 76 -1.38 -6.21 6.46
CA PHE A 76 -1.96 -6.49 5.15
C PHE A 76 -1.00 -6.05 4.04
N GLY A 77 -1.19 -6.62 2.85
CA GLY A 77 -0.43 -6.26 1.65
C GLY A 77 -1.37 -5.86 0.52
N VAL A 78 -0.97 -4.86 -0.25
CA VAL A 78 -1.67 -4.46 -1.48
C VAL A 78 -0.69 -4.40 -2.65
N GLN A 79 -1.09 -4.95 -3.79
CA GLN A 79 -0.30 -4.95 -5.02
C GLN A 79 -0.88 -4.02 -6.08
N TYR A 80 -0.02 -3.35 -6.82
CA TYR A 80 -0.42 -2.45 -7.90
C TYR A 80 -1.11 -3.22 -9.04
N ILE A 81 -2.23 -2.68 -9.51
CA ILE A 81 -2.93 -3.16 -10.70
C ILE A 81 -2.81 -2.14 -11.82
N ASN A 82 -3.21 -0.89 -11.56
CA ASN A 82 -3.13 0.18 -12.55
C ASN A 82 -3.07 1.56 -11.88
N THR A 83 -2.68 2.57 -12.64
CA THR A 83 -2.78 3.97 -12.26
C THR A 83 -4.13 4.51 -12.71
N THR A 84 -4.79 5.25 -11.83
CA THR A 84 -6.04 5.96 -12.11
C THR A 84 -5.76 7.45 -12.25
N ASP A 85 -6.80 8.26 -12.44
CA ASP A 85 -6.64 9.70 -12.58
C ASP A 85 -5.91 10.34 -11.39
N LYS A 86 -5.11 11.38 -11.67
CA LYS A 86 -4.51 12.27 -10.66
C LYS A 86 -3.55 11.57 -9.68
N GLY A 87 -2.83 10.53 -10.13
CA GLY A 87 -1.77 9.91 -9.34
C GLY A 87 -2.26 8.98 -8.21
N THR A 88 -3.52 8.53 -8.27
CA THR A 88 -4.04 7.49 -7.37
C THR A 88 -3.83 6.11 -8.00
N PHE A 89 -3.38 5.13 -7.23
CA PHE A 89 -3.23 3.75 -7.70
C PHE A 89 -4.49 2.93 -7.43
N LEU A 90 -4.89 2.11 -8.39
CA LEU A 90 -5.77 0.98 -8.12
C LEU A 90 -4.88 -0.19 -7.70
N MET A 91 -5.10 -0.68 -6.49
CA MET A 91 -4.37 -1.79 -5.89
C MET A 91 -5.33 -2.90 -5.47
N GLN A 92 -4.84 -4.12 -5.40
CA GLN A 92 -5.59 -5.30 -4.98
C GLN A 92 -5.01 -5.83 -3.67
N ASP A 93 -5.86 -6.30 -2.76
CA ASP A 93 -5.40 -7.02 -1.57
C ASP A 93 -4.67 -8.32 -1.98
N MET A 94 -3.50 -8.55 -1.41
CA MET A 94 -2.71 -9.75 -1.74
C MET A 94 -3.30 -11.04 -1.16
N ASN A 95 -4.07 -10.94 -0.07
CA ASN A 95 -4.67 -12.07 0.62
C ASN A 95 -6.16 -12.25 0.27
N LYS A 96 -6.82 -11.21 -0.26
CA LYS A 96 -8.23 -11.21 -0.67
C LYS A 96 -8.40 -10.64 -2.08
N PRO A 97 -8.19 -11.44 -3.13
CA PRO A 97 -8.20 -10.95 -4.52
C PRO A 97 -9.48 -10.23 -4.96
N GLU A 98 -10.60 -10.44 -4.27
CA GLU A 98 -11.86 -9.73 -4.49
C GLU A 98 -11.87 -8.28 -3.97
N ASP A 99 -10.94 -7.92 -3.08
CA ASP A 99 -10.85 -6.61 -2.45
C ASP A 99 -9.88 -5.70 -3.20
N PHE A 100 -10.36 -4.51 -3.57
CA PHE A 100 -9.61 -3.50 -4.30
C PHE A 100 -9.60 -2.18 -3.54
N TYR A 101 -8.48 -1.46 -3.64
CA TYR A 101 -8.25 -0.19 -2.98
C TYR A 101 -7.85 0.89 -3.98
N TYR A 102 -8.40 2.09 -3.82
CA TYR A 102 -7.79 3.30 -4.35
C TYR A 102 -6.77 3.81 -3.35
N VAL A 103 -5.49 3.85 -3.75
CA VAL A 103 -4.37 4.19 -2.90
C VAL A 103 -3.79 5.55 -3.31
N SER A 104 -3.83 6.50 -2.38
CA SER A 104 -3.15 7.79 -2.52
C SER A 104 -1.92 7.78 -1.62
N ASP A 105 -0.76 7.68 -2.27
CA ASP A 105 0.54 7.79 -1.62
C ASP A 105 0.99 9.25 -1.64
N LYS A 106 1.17 9.81 -0.44
CA LYS A 106 1.73 11.14 -0.21
C LYS A 106 2.80 11.10 0.88
N ILE A 107 3.45 9.95 1.07
CA ILE A 107 4.38 9.75 2.17
C ILE A 107 5.54 10.75 2.08
N LYS A 108 6.07 10.97 0.88
CA LYS A 108 7.16 11.93 0.65
C LYS A 108 6.74 13.39 0.81
N GLU A 109 5.49 13.72 0.49
CA GLU A 109 5.03 15.11 0.58
C GLU A 109 4.62 15.49 2.00
N ASN A 110 3.93 14.61 2.72
CA ASN A 110 3.37 14.93 4.04
C ASN A 110 3.20 13.72 4.99
N GLY A 111 3.89 12.60 4.74
CA GLY A 111 3.85 11.43 5.61
C GLY A 111 2.48 10.73 5.66
N THR A 112 1.68 10.83 4.59
CA THR A 112 0.34 10.24 4.54
C THR A 112 0.21 9.16 3.47
N LEU A 113 -0.44 8.05 3.82
CA LEU A 113 -0.89 7.00 2.91
C LEU A 113 -2.37 6.71 3.16
N ILE A 114 -3.20 6.77 2.11
CA ILE A 114 -4.65 6.49 2.22
C ILE A 114 -4.98 5.31 1.33
N LEU A 115 -5.65 4.29 1.88
CA LEU A 115 -6.18 3.15 1.16
C LEU A 115 -7.71 3.13 1.31
N LEU A 116 -8.42 3.54 0.26
CA LEU A 116 -9.88 3.55 0.21
C LEU A 116 -10.40 2.26 -0.41
N ASN A 117 -11.12 1.45 0.35
CA ASN A 117 -11.73 0.23 -0.16
C ASN A 117 -12.81 0.59 -1.20
N LYS A 118 -12.78 -0.07 -2.36
CA LYS A 118 -13.71 0.16 -3.47
C LYS A 118 -15.11 -0.39 -3.17
N LYS A 119 -15.19 -1.45 -2.36
CA LYS A 119 -16.45 -2.06 -1.93
C LYS A 119 -17.08 -1.23 -0.82
N LYS A 120 -18.39 -1.04 -0.91
CA LYS A 120 -19.18 -0.38 0.13
C LYS A 120 -19.61 -1.37 1.19
N VAL A 121 -19.75 -0.89 2.42
CA VAL A 121 -20.39 -1.60 3.53
C VAL A 121 -21.52 -0.69 4.02
N GLU A 122 -22.77 -1.14 3.92
CA GLU A 122 -23.95 -0.40 4.43
C GLU A 122 -23.93 1.08 4.02
N ASP A 123 -23.84 1.35 2.72
CA ASP A 123 -23.76 2.69 2.13
C ASP A 123 -22.56 3.57 2.53
N SER A 124 -21.55 2.97 3.15
CA SER A 124 -20.31 3.64 3.52
C SER A 124 -19.11 3.10 2.75
N TYR A 125 -18.18 3.98 2.40
CA TYR A 125 -16.83 3.58 2.04
C TYR A 125 -15.97 3.50 3.29
N LEU A 126 -15.15 2.46 3.38
CA LEU A 126 -14.17 2.29 4.44
C LEU A 126 -12.77 2.55 3.90
N SER A 127 -11.92 3.17 4.70
CA SER A 127 -10.53 3.41 4.35
C SER A 127 -9.60 3.27 5.54
N TYR A 128 -8.37 2.86 5.24
CA TYR A 128 -7.24 3.03 6.14
C TYR A 128 -6.56 4.35 5.81
N LYS A 129 -6.44 5.23 6.80
CA LYS A 129 -5.69 6.48 6.71
C LYS A 129 -4.49 6.36 7.63
N ILE A 130 -3.31 6.34 7.05
CA ILE A 130 -2.04 6.25 7.76
C ILE A 130 -1.35 7.60 7.68
N VAL A 131 -0.98 8.17 8.83
CA VAL A 131 -0.38 9.51 8.93
C VAL A 131 0.87 9.45 9.79
N ASN A 132 1.63 10.56 9.80
CA ASN A 132 2.88 10.69 10.56
C ASN A 132 3.91 9.62 10.18
N ILE A 133 3.88 9.16 8.92
CA ILE A 133 4.84 8.20 8.39
C ILE A 133 6.20 8.90 8.25
N ALA A 134 7.25 8.25 8.73
CA ALA A 134 8.62 8.71 8.63
C ALA A 134 9.53 7.59 8.12
N LEU A 135 10.64 7.99 7.48
CA LEU A 135 11.76 7.09 7.14
C LEU A 135 12.48 6.63 8.42
#